data_AF-A0A418EQ30-F1
#
_entry.id   AF-A0A418EQ30-F1
#
_cell.length_a   1.000
_cell.length_b   1.000
_cell.length_c   1.000
_cell.angle_alpha   90.00
_cell.angle_beta   90.00
_cell.angle_gamma   90.00
#
_symmetry.space_group_name_H-M   'P 1'
#
loop_
_entity.id
_entity.type
_entity.pdbx_description
1 polymer ?
#
loop_
_entity_poly.entity_id
_entity_poly.type
_entity_poly.pdbx_seq_one_letter_code
_entity_poly.pdbx_strand_id
1 'polypeptide(L)'
;VHLTNECKARLLHDDNQAFLKAQGVANPLSVLSRLQHGHAVELADGILAPDDVVTERRLGRRLAILGDTCDSRAVARLAVGADVVVHECTNAFVESLDGGGHTSSEQVEAATYVHGHSTPRTAGRFAQAIQCRHLILTHFSRRYKDDGSMEPVMDTIRRQCGAQYDAGKIECAHDLEVVTVKIPKEDRYTDADQAYKDAATAADEAKAHAQTFFHANESLLLQLSRRSRRLLE
;
A
#
# COMPACT_ATOMS: atom_id res chain seq x y z
N VAL A 1 -6.90 24.40 -7.45
CA VAL A 1 -7.99 25.39 -7.58
C VAL A 1 -9.13 24.76 -8.35
N HIS A 2 -10.23 24.52 -7.67
CA HIS A 2 -11.48 24.26 -8.37
C HIS A 2 -12.13 25.61 -8.54
N LEU A 3 -12.31 26.02 -9.78
CA LEU A 3 -13.13 27.19 -10.07
C LEU A 3 -14.58 26.78 -9.81
N THR A 4 -15.18 27.26 -8.72
CA THR A 4 -16.62 27.08 -8.50
C THR A 4 -17.38 27.79 -9.64
N ASN A 5 -18.59 27.33 -9.95
CA ASN A 5 -19.40 27.99 -10.96
C ASN A 5 -19.68 29.46 -10.59
N GLU A 6 -19.81 29.74 -9.28
CA GLU A 6 -19.97 31.08 -8.72
C GLU A 6 -18.72 31.94 -8.93
N CYS A 7 -17.53 31.43 -8.60
CA CYS A 7 -16.29 32.17 -8.82
C CYS A 7 -16.04 32.41 -10.32
N LYS A 8 -16.35 31.42 -11.17
CA LYS A 8 -16.30 31.57 -12.63
C LYS A 8 -17.22 32.69 -13.10
N ALA A 9 -18.47 32.71 -12.64
CA ALA A 9 -19.45 33.72 -12.99
C ALA A 9 -19.01 35.11 -12.52
N ARG A 10 -18.48 35.22 -11.30
CA ARG A 10 -17.95 36.48 -10.76
C ARG A 10 -16.79 37.02 -11.59
N LEU A 11 -15.80 36.19 -11.93
CA LEU A 11 -14.66 36.59 -12.78
C LEU A 11 -15.08 36.98 -14.21
N LEU A 12 -16.14 36.36 -14.73
CA LEU A 12 -16.67 36.63 -16.06
C LEU A 12 -17.80 37.67 -16.05
N HIS A 13 -18.08 38.33 -14.93
CA HIS A 13 -19.03 39.44 -14.90
C HIS A 13 -18.46 40.64 -15.66
N ASP A 14 -19.27 41.31 -16.50
CA ASP A 14 -18.80 42.35 -17.43
C ASP A 14 -17.97 43.44 -16.73
N ASP A 15 -18.41 43.91 -15.56
CA ASP A 15 -17.70 44.92 -14.76
C ASP A 15 -16.32 44.44 -14.30
N ASN A 16 -16.23 43.18 -13.84
CA ASN A 16 -14.97 42.58 -13.39
C ASN A 16 -14.04 42.32 -14.57
N GLN A 17 -14.57 41.91 -15.72
CA GLN A 17 -13.78 41.75 -16.94
C GLN A 17 -13.22 43.09 -17.42
N ALA A 18 -14.04 44.15 -17.44
CA ALA A 18 -13.62 45.49 -17.81
C ALA A 18 -12.54 46.03 -16.86
N PHE A 19 -12.73 45.84 -15.55
CA PHE A 19 -11.76 46.21 -14.53
C PHE A 19 -10.42 45.47 -14.71
N LEU A 20 -10.45 44.14 -14.82
CA LEU A 20 -9.25 43.32 -15.03
C LEU A 20 -8.51 43.71 -16.32
N LYS A 21 -9.27 43.98 -17.40
CA LYS A 21 -8.69 44.45 -18.67
C LYS A 21 -8.01 45.80 -18.53
N ALA A 22 -8.59 46.74 -17.78
CA ALA A 22 -7.96 48.03 -17.47
C ALA A 22 -6.67 47.87 -16.64
N GLN A 23 -6.58 46.81 -15.83
CA GLN A 23 -5.39 46.42 -15.08
C GLN A 23 -4.39 45.56 -15.88
N GLY A 24 -4.56 45.45 -17.21
CA GLY A 24 -3.66 44.70 -18.09
C GLY A 24 -3.89 43.19 -18.13
N VAL A 25 -4.97 42.69 -17.52
CA VAL A 25 -5.35 41.28 -17.54
C VAL A 25 -6.39 41.04 -18.63
N ALA A 26 -5.92 40.62 -19.82
CA ALA A 26 -6.79 40.40 -20.98
C ALA A 26 -7.72 39.18 -20.83
N ASN A 27 -7.28 38.14 -20.12
CA ASN A 27 -8.08 36.95 -19.82
C ASN A 27 -8.41 36.92 -18.33
N PRO A 28 -9.66 37.16 -17.91
CA PRO A 28 -10.06 37.14 -16.50
C PRO A 28 -9.67 35.86 -15.76
N LEU A 29 -9.65 34.71 -16.43
CA LEU A 29 -9.29 33.43 -15.81
C LEU A 29 -7.79 33.28 -15.54
N SER A 30 -6.91 34.13 -16.09
CA SER A 30 -5.47 34.06 -15.81
C SER A 30 -5.13 34.44 -14.37
N VAL A 31 -6.01 35.18 -13.68
CA VAL A 31 -5.83 35.54 -12.27
C VAL A 31 -5.91 34.33 -11.34
N LEU A 32 -6.47 33.21 -11.81
CA LEU A 32 -6.49 31.97 -11.03
C LEU A 32 -5.09 31.52 -10.64
N SER A 33 -4.08 31.72 -11.51
CA SER A 33 -2.68 31.42 -11.19
C SER A 33 -2.21 32.18 -9.95
N ARG A 34 -2.52 33.48 -9.86
CA ARG A 34 -2.18 34.33 -8.70
C ARG A 34 -2.83 33.81 -7.42
N LEU A 35 -4.11 33.45 -7.51
CA LEU A 35 -4.85 32.90 -6.37
C LEU A 35 -4.27 31.55 -5.91
N GLN A 36 -3.80 30.67 -6.82
CA GLN A 36 -3.15 29.41 -6.41
C GLN A 36 -1.83 29.64 -5.64
N HIS A 37 -1.14 30.75 -5.92
CA HIS A 37 0.10 31.13 -5.24
C HIS A 37 -0.15 31.99 -3.99
N GLY A 38 -1.40 32.07 -3.51
CA GLY A 38 -1.75 32.79 -2.29
C GLY A 38 -1.88 34.31 -2.45
N HIS A 39 -1.98 34.81 -3.69
CA HIS A 39 -2.14 36.24 -3.95
C HIS A 39 -3.61 36.60 -4.23
N ALA A 40 -4.15 37.52 -3.45
CA ALA A 40 -5.47 38.09 -3.70
C ALA A 40 -5.52 38.89 -5.01
N VAL A 41 -6.73 39.02 -5.55
CA VAL A 41 -7.02 39.73 -6.80
C VAL A 41 -8.12 40.74 -6.53
N GLU A 42 -7.89 41.99 -6.91
CA GLU A 42 -8.89 43.03 -6.84
C GLU A 42 -9.81 42.95 -8.06
N LEU A 43 -11.12 43.03 -7.84
CA LEU A 43 -12.17 43.08 -8.86
C LEU A 43 -13.02 44.34 -8.65
N ALA A 44 -13.89 44.68 -9.60
CA ALA A 44 -14.76 45.85 -9.49
C ALA A 44 -15.76 45.73 -8.32
N ASP A 45 -16.16 44.50 -8.00
CA ASP A 45 -17.10 44.18 -6.93
C ASP A 45 -16.43 43.86 -5.57
N GLY A 46 -15.10 43.97 -5.49
CA GLY A 46 -14.33 43.73 -4.28
C GLY A 46 -13.17 42.75 -4.45
N ILE A 47 -12.55 42.36 -3.35
CA ILE A 47 -11.40 41.44 -3.36
C ILE A 47 -11.88 40.00 -3.57
N LEU A 48 -11.14 39.25 -4.38
CA LEU A 48 -11.20 37.80 -4.47
C LEU A 48 -9.95 37.24 -3.80
N ALA A 49 -10.13 36.56 -2.66
CA ALA A 49 -9.06 36.00 -1.85
C ALA A 49 -8.70 34.58 -2.33
N PRO A 50 -7.48 34.09 -2.04
CA PRO A 50 -7.11 32.70 -2.31
C PRO A 50 -8.11 31.69 -1.73
N ASP A 51 -8.57 31.91 -0.50
CA ASP A 51 -9.50 31.01 0.20
C ASP A 51 -10.88 30.92 -0.48
N ASP A 52 -11.26 31.90 -1.30
CA ASP A 52 -12.51 31.87 -2.09
C ASP A 52 -12.44 30.86 -3.26
N VAL A 53 -11.24 30.39 -3.62
CA VAL A 53 -10.99 29.48 -4.77
C VAL A 53 -10.14 28.25 -4.44
N VAL A 54 -9.70 28.14 -3.19
CA VAL A 54 -8.97 26.97 -2.68
C VAL A 54 -9.99 25.92 -2.27
N THR A 55 -9.92 24.76 -2.91
CA THR A 55 -10.65 23.57 -2.46
C THR A 55 -9.88 22.80 -1.42
N GLU A 56 -10.56 21.85 -0.79
CA GLU A 56 -9.93 20.75 -0.05
C GLU A 56 -8.68 20.24 -0.79
N ARG A 57 -7.60 20.07 -0.03
CA ARG A 57 -6.32 19.57 -0.53
C ARG A 57 -6.56 18.25 -1.26
N ARG A 58 -6.28 18.20 -2.56
CA ARG A 58 -6.30 16.94 -3.31
C ARG A 58 -5.20 16.04 -2.77
N LEU A 59 -5.62 14.93 -2.17
CA LEU A 59 -4.70 13.93 -1.65
C LEU A 59 -3.97 13.25 -2.81
N GLY A 60 -2.66 13.07 -2.64
CA GLY A 60 -1.86 12.26 -3.56
C GLY A 60 -2.13 10.78 -3.35
N ARG A 61 -1.87 9.97 -4.38
CA ARG A 61 -1.86 8.52 -4.26
C ARG A 61 -0.54 8.08 -3.62
N ARG A 62 -0.59 7.13 -2.69
CA ARG A 62 0.59 6.51 -2.09
C ARG A 62 0.65 5.04 -2.49
N LEU A 63 1.76 4.66 -3.13
CA LEU A 63 2.03 3.30 -3.57
C LEU A 63 3.28 2.80 -2.86
N ALA A 64 3.21 1.62 -2.25
CA ALA A 64 4.38 0.90 -1.74
C ALA A 64 4.57 -0.37 -2.57
N ILE A 65 5.68 -0.48 -3.27
CA ILE A 65 6.01 -1.65 -4.08
C ILE A 65 7.24 -2.29 -3.44
N LEU A 66 7.06 -3.44 -2.82
CA LEU A 66 8.13 -4.16 -2.16
C LEU A 66 8.75 -5.17 -3.13
N GLY A 67 10.02 -5.49 -2.90
CA GLY A 67 10.66 -6.68 -3.46
C GLY A 67 10.59 -7.85 -2.48
N ASP A 68 11.37 -8.89 -2.77
CA ASP A 68 11.48 -10.08 -1.94
C ASP A 68 11.96 -9.75 -0.53
N THR A 69 11.26 -10.29 0.47
CA THR A 69 11.56 -10.05 1.88
C THR A 69 10.87 -11.04 2.80
N CYS A 70 11.52 -11.37 3.91
CA CYS A 70 10.93 -12.02 5.09
C CYS A 70 10.70 -11.05 6.26
N ASP A 71 11.17 -9.80 6.15
CA ASP A 71 11.05 -8.75 7.17
C ASP A 71 10.79 -7.39 6.51
N SER A 72 9.55 -6.94 6.58
CA SER A 72 9.10 -5.70 5.94
C SER A 72 9.15 -4.47 6.87
N ARG A 73 9.70 -4.58 8.09
CA ARG A 73 9.62 -3.49 9.10
C ARG A 73 10.28 -2.19 8.63
N ALA A 74 11.36 -2.28 7.85
CA ALA A 74 12.14 -1.13 7.42
C ALA A 74 11.33 -0.15 6.55
N VAL A 75 10.35 -0.65 5.78
CA VAL A 75 9.52 0.18 4.89
C VAL A 75 8.23 0.66 5.56
N ALA A 76 7.89 0.16 6.76
CA ALA A 76 6.61 0.41 7.42
C ALA A 76 6.31 1.91 7.58
N ARG A 77 7.31 2.70 8.00
CA ARG A 77 7.18 4.16 8.18
C ARG A 77 6.85 4.89 6.88
N LEU A 78 7.35 4.38 5.76
CA LEU A 78 7.15 4.97 4.43
C LEU A 78 5.83 4.49 3.79
N ALA A 79 5.35 3.32 4.20
CA ALA A 79 4.18 2.65 3.63
C ALA A 79 2.88 2.85 4.43
N VAL A 80 2.94 3.54 5.58
CA VAL A 80 1.75 3.79 6.42
C VAL A 80 0.62 4.48 5.62
N GLY A 81 -0.56 3.89 5.69
CA GLY A 81 -1.76 4.35 5.00
C GLY A 81 -1.65 4.31 3.46
N ALA A 82 -0.76 3.48 2.90
CA ALA A 82 -0.63 3.35 1.45
C ALA A 82 -1.97 2.94 0.80
N ASP A 83 -2.28 3.55 -0.35
CA ASP A 83 -3.49 3.23 -1.10
C ASP A 83 -3.36 1.86 -1.77
N VAL A 84 -2.15 1.52 -2.22
CA VAL A 84 -1.81 0.18 -2.72
C VAL A 84 -0.46 -0.24 -2.16
N VAL A 85 -0.39 -1.50 -1.72
CA VAL A 85 0.83 -2.19 -1.34
C VAL A 85 0.97 -3.42 -2.22
N VAL A 86 2.08 -3.54 -2.95
CA VAL A 86 2.46 -4.77 -3.64
C VAL A 86 3.48 -5.50 -2.76
N HIS A 87 3.13 -6.71 -2.32
CA HIS A 87 3.95 -7.51 -1.41
C HIS A 87 4.16 -8.92 -1.97
N GLU A 88 5.37 -9.45 -1.81
CA GLU A 88 5.62 -10.85 -2.15
C GLU A 88 4.88 -11.81 -1.23
N CYS A 89 4.45 -12.95 -1.77
CA CYS A 89 3.72 -13.98 -1.05
C CYS A 89 4.15 -15.35 -1.59
N THR A 90 5.44 -15.62 -1.46
CA THR A 90 6.09 -16.72 -2.18
C THR A 90 5.49 -18.08 -1.84
N ASN A 91 5.28 -18.40 -0.57
CA ASN A 91 4.70 -19.69 -0.18
C ASN A 91 3.50 -19.53 0.75
N ALA A 92 2.50 -20.36 0.51
CA ALA A 92 1.33 -20.60 1.34
C ALA A 92 1.15 -22.09 1.56
N PHE A 93 0.57 -22.44 2.71
CA PHE A 93 0.15 -23.81 2.98
C PHE A 93 -1.12 -24.11 2.17
N VAL A 94 -1.08 -25.12 1.29
CA VAL A 94 -2.22 -25.50 0.45
C VAL A 94 -2.49 -26.97 0.67
N GLU A 95 -3.66 -27.32 1.22
CA GLU A 95 -4.01 -28.68 1.59
C GLU A 95 -3.81 -29.71 0.46
N SER A 96 -4.17 -29.35 -0.78
CA SER A 96 -4.02 -30.24 -1.94
C SER A 96 -2.55 -30.52 -2.32
N LEU A 97 -1.60 -29.70 -1.87
CA LEU A 97 -0.18 -29.82 -2.14
C LEU A 97 0.63 -30.29 -0.92
N ASP A 98 0.22 -29.87 0.28
CA ASP A 98 0.95 -30.05 1.53
C ASP A 98 0.31 -31.12 2.45
N GLY A 99 -0.99 -31.38 2.31
CA GLY A 99 -1.78 -32.26 3.20
C GLY A 99 -1.49 -33.75 3.05
N GLY A 100 -0.77 -34.16 2.00
CA GLY A 100 -0.44 -35.55 1.69
C GLY A 100 0.54 -36.26 2.63
N GLY A 101 1.05 -35.58 3.66
CA GLY A 101 1.77 -36.22 4.77
C GLY A 101 3.08 -35.52 5.14
N HIS A 102 3.05 -34.80 6.27
CA HIS A 102 4.18 -34.26 7.06
C HIS A 102 4.59 -32.80 6.86
N THR A 103 3.92 -32.01 6.01
CA THR A 103 4.16 -30.56 5.99
C THR A 103 3.04 -29.86 6.73
N SER A 104 3.36 -29.08 7.76
CA SER A 104 2.39 -28.28 8.50
C SER A 104 2.42 -26.82 8.04
N SER A 105 1.39 -26.04 8.40
CA SER A 105 1.37 -24.61 8.11
C SER A 105 2.55 -23.87 8.75
N GLU A 106 2.94 -24.33 9.94
CA GLU A 106 4.06 -23.83 10.73
C GLU A 106 5.40 -24.10 10.01
N GLN A 107 5.55 -25.30 9.44
CA GLN A 107 6.73 -25.67 8.67
C GLN A 107 6.85 -24.84 7.39
N VAL A 108 5.75 -24.63 6.65
CA VAL A 108 5.77 -23.78 5.43
C VAL A 108 6.23 -22.38 5.79
N GLU A 109 5.70 -21.79 6.86
CA GLU A 109 6.06 -20.45 7.29
C GLU A 109 7.53 -20.34 7.74
N ALA A 110 7.98 -21.27 8.59
CA ALA A 110 9.37 -21.30 9.05
C ALA A 110 10.36 -21.47 7.89
N ALA A 111 10.10 -22.42 6.98
CA ALA A 111 10.93 -22.65 5.80
C ALA A 111 10.98 -21.41 4.90
N THR A 112 9.83 -20.76 4.69
CA THR A 112 9.74 -19.55 3.86
C THR A 112 10.56 -18.40 4.44
N TYR A 113 10.50 -18.22 5.77
CA TYR A 113 11.29 -17.21 6.47
C TYR A 113 12.79 -17.40 6.27
N VAL A 114 13.32 -18.61 6.48
CA VAL A 114 14.78 -18.87 6.33
C VAL A 114 15.26 -18.88 4.87
N HIS A 115 14.33 -18.86 3.92
CA HIS A 115 14.62 -18.61 2.51
C HIS A 115 14.56 -17.12 2.13
N GLY A 116 14.19 -16.25 3.07
CA GLY A 116 14.15 -14.80 2.87
C GLY A 116 12.87 -14.31 2.20
N HIS A 117 11.79 -15.08 2.32
CA HIS A 117 10.51 -14.80 1.67
C HIS A 117 9.35 -14.68 2.66
N SER A 118 8.17 -14.32 2.14
CA SER A 118 6.94 -14.11 2.92
C SER A 118 5.85 -15.12 2.60
N THR A 119 4.94 -15.30 3.57
CA THR A 119 3.71 -16.08 3.45
C THR A 119 2.50 -15.15 3.44
N PRO A 120 1.27 -15.66 3.15
CA PRO A 120 0.07 -14.84 3.30
C PRO A 120 -0.10 -14.28 4.70
N ARG A 121 0.30 -15.04 5.74
CA ARG A 121 0.22 -14.60 7.13
C ARG A 121 1.13 -13.41 7.40
N THR A 122 2.40 -13.48 6.98
CA THR A 122 3.37 -12.39 7.21
C THR A 122 3.05 -11.15 6.38
N ALA A 123 2.65 -11.32 5.12
CA ALA A 123 2.22 -10.23 4.25
C ALA A 123 0.95 -9.54 4.80
N GLY A 124 -0.02 -10.31 5.27
CA GLY A 124 -1.24 -9.79 5.89
C GLY A 124 -0.94 -9.02 7.17
N ARG A 125 -0.14 -9.56 8.09
CA ARG A 125 0.27 -8.84 9.32
C ARG A 125 0.95 -7.51 9.02
N PHE A 126 1.84 -7.48 8.03
CA PHE A 126 2.47 -6.24 7.59
C PHE A 126 1.43 -5.24 7.05
N ALA A 127 0.53 -5.69 6.17
CA ALA A 127 -0.53 -4.84 5.61
C ALA A 127 -1.47 -4.27 6.68
N GLN A 128 -1.79 -5.04 7.71
CA GLN A 128 -2.55 -4.61 8.87
C GLN A 128 -1.78 -3.55 9.66
N ALA A 129 -0.50 -3.79 9.96
CA ALA A 129 0.36 -2.87 10.70
C ALA A 129 0.46 -1.49 10.03
N ILE A 130 0.56 -1.45 8.69
CA ILE A 130 0.62 -0.18 7.94
C ILE A 130 -0.75 0.37 7.56
N GLN A 131 -1.85 -0.33 7.86
CA GLN A 131 -3.22 0.08 7.57
C GLN A 131 -3.46 0.45 6.08
N CYS A 132 -2.90 -0.34 5.16
CA CYS A 132 -3.07 -0.06 3.74
C CYS A 132 -4.54 -0.20 3.29
N ARG A 133 -4.90 0.34 2.12
CA ARG A 133 -6.26 0.21 1.57
C ARG A 133 -6.43 -1.02 0.69
N HIS A 134 -5.38 -1.37 -0.04
CA HIS A 134 -5.40 -2.44 -1.03
C HIS A 134 -4.04 -3.16 -1.02
N LEU A 135 -4.06 -4.43 -0.60
CA LEU A 135 -2.92 -5.32 -0.64
C LEU A 135 -2.99 -6.16 -1.90
N ILE A 136 -1.95 -6.11 -2.71
CA ILE A 136 -1.74 -6.94 -3.88
C ILE A 136 -0.62 -7.93 -3.56
N LEU A 137 -0.92 -9.22 -3.61
CA LEU A 137 0.00 -10.31 -3.37
C LEU A 137 0.59 -10.76 -4.72
N THR A 138 1.90 -10.95 -4.78
CA THR A 138 2.61 -11.38 -6.00
C THR A 138 3.79 -12.29 -5.67
N HIS A 139 4.63 -12.61 -6.67
CA HIS A 139 5.84 -13.41 -6.52
C HIS A 139 5.56 -14.83 -5.98
N PHE A 140 4.49 -15.46 -6.48
CA PHE A 140 4.10 -16.80 -6.04
C PHE A 140 5.14 -17.85 -6.46
N SER A 141 5.39 -18.83 -5.59
CA SER A 141 6.33 -19.91 -5.86
C SER A 141 5.89 -20.75 -7.06
N ARG A 142 6.87 -21.16 -7.87
CA ARG A 142 6.68 -22.04 -9.03
C ARG A 142 6.11 -23.42 -8.68
N ARG A 143 6.02 -23.77 -7.39
CA ARG A 143 5.33 -24.97 -6.91
C ARG A 143 3.83 -24.94 -7.25
N TYR A 144 3.25 -23.74 -7.41
CA TYR A 144 1.88 -23.56 -7.88
C TYR A 144 1.89 -23.56 -9.39
N LYS A 145 1.30 -24.59 -9.98
CA LYS A 145 1.29 -24.74 -11.43
C LYS A 145 0.22 -23.85 -12.04
N ASP A 146 0.57 -23.26 -13.18
CA ASP A 146 -0.39 -22.54 -14.02
C ASP A 146 -1.08 -23.51 -14.99
N ASP A 147 -1.77 -24.51 -14.44
CA ASP A 147 -2.47 -25.57 -15.17
C ASP A 147 -3.98 -25.58 -14.88
N GLY A 148 -4.52 -24.43 -14.47
CA GLY A 148 -5.90 -24.26 -14.02
C GLY A 148 -6.10 -24.53 -12.53
N SER A 149 -5.07 -24.99 -11.81
CA SER A 149 -5.11 -25.15 -10.34
C SER A 149 -4.73 -23.88 -9.55
N MET A 150 -4.30 -22.81 -10.25
CA MET A 150 -3.84 -21.57 -9.61
C MET A 150 -4.96 -20.81 -8.90
N GLU A 151 -6.17 -20.73 -9.46
CA GLU A 151 -7.27 -19.96 -8.86
C GLU A 151 -7.65 -20.47 -7.45
N PRO A 152 -7.88 -21.79 -7.22
CA PRO A 152 -8.08 -22.32 -5.87
C PRO A 152 -6.92 -22.05 -4.90
N VAL A 153 -5.69 -22.02 -5.40
CA VAL A 153 -4.49 -21.68 -4.62
C VAL A 153 -4.54 -20.20 -4.21
N MET A 154 -4.78 -19.30 -5.17
CA MET A 154 -4.92 -17.87 -4.91
C MET A 154 -6.08 -17.56 -3.96
N ASP A 155 -7.20 -18.27 -4.05
CA ASP A 155 -8.29 -18.19 -3.08
C ASP A 155 -7.85 -18.58 -1.67
N THR A 156 -7.04 -19.62 -1.56
CA THR A 156 -6.45 -20.06 -0.29
C THR A 156 -5.48 -19.03 0.26
N ILE A 157 -4.62 -18.46 -0.59
CA ILE A 157 -3.70 -17.36 -0.26
C ILE A 157 -4.49 -16.16 0.28
N ARG A 158 -5.51 -15.70 -0.45
CA ARG A 158 -6.35 -14.56 -0.05
C ARG A 158 -7.03 -14.81 1.29
N ARG A 159 -7.57 -16.01 1.51
CA ARG A 159 -8.22 -16.40 2.78
C ARG A 159 -7.24 -16.39 3.95
N GLN A 160 -6.04 -16.95 3.78
CA GLN A 160 -5.02 -16.97 4.82
C GLN A 160 -4.51 -15.56 5.16
N CYS A 161 -4.33 -14.72 4.14
CA CYS A 161 -3.99 -13.31 4.32
C CYS A 161 -5.11 -12.55 5.05
N GLY A 162 -6.37 -12.77 4.65
CA GLY A 162 -7.56 -12.14 5.23
C GLY A 162 -7.78 -12.50 6.70
N ALA A 163 -7.22 -13.61 7.18
CA ALA A 163 -7.23 -13.95 8.60
C ALA A 163 -6.30 -13.05 9.45
N GLN A 164 -5.43 -12.25 8.84
CA GLN A 164 -4.51 -11.32 9.52
C GLN A 164 -4.74 -9.86 9.15
N TYR A 165 -5.42 -9.60 8.04
CA TYR A 165 -5.66 -8.27 7.50
C TYR A 165 -7.11 -8.16 7.01
N ASP A 166 -7.88 -7.32 7.69
CA ASP A 166 -9.31 -7.10 7.44
C ASP A 166 -9.63 -5.63 7.11
N ALA A 167 -8.66 -4.73 7.20
CA ALA A 167 -8.85 -3.28 7.04
C ALA A 167 -8.98 -2.80 5.58
N GLY A 168 -8.79 -3.68 4.59
CA GLY A 168 -8.88 -3.32 3.18
C GLY A 168 -8.96 -4.49 2.20
N LYS A 169 -8.85 -4.18 0.90
CA LYS A 169 -8.98 -5.18 -0.19
C LYS A 169 -7.72 -6.03 -0.27
N ILE A 170 -7.88 -7.32 -0.57
CA ILE A 170 -6.79 -8.25 -0.91
C ILE A 170 -7.01 -8.77 -2.33
N GLU A 171 -5.97 -8.71 -3.15
CA GLU A 171 -5.95 -9.20 -4.53
C GLU A 171 -4.67 -10.02 -4.77
N CYS A 172 -4.77 -11.11 -5.51
CA CYS A 172 -3.59 -11.86 -5.98
C CYS A 172 -3.34 -11.45 -7.42
N ALA A 173 -2.11 -11.03 -7.71
CA ALA A 173 -1.77 -10.50 -9.02
C ALA A 173 -1.69 -11.59 -10.09
N HIS A 174 -2.16 -11.28 -11.30
CA HIS A 174 -1.93 -12.08 -12.50
C HIS A 174 -0.98 -11.37 -13.47
N ASP A 175 -0.35 -12.15 -14.34
CA ASP A 175 0.44 -11.61 -15.44
C ASP A 175 -0.45 -10.71 -16.32
N LEU A 176 0.09 -9.54 -16.66
CA LEU A 176 -0.58 -8.49 -17.46
C LEU A 176 -1.80 -7.83 -16.81
N GLU A 177 -2.06 -8.09 -15.52
CA GLU A 177 -3.14 -7.43 -14.80
C GLU A 177 -2.92 -5.92 -14.70
N VAL A 178 -4.02 -5.16 -14.82
CA VAL A 178 -4.02 -3.70 -14.69
C VAL A 178 -4.86 -3.28 -13.49
N VAL A 179 -4.20 -2.74 -12.47
CA VAL A 179 -4.89 -2.23 -11.27
C VAL A 179 -5.00 -0.71 -11.33
N THR A 180 -6.23 -0.21 -11.29
CA THR A 180 -6.51 1.24 -11.27
C THR A 180 -6.51 1.77 -9.84
N VAL A 181 -5.58 2.67 -9.52
CA VAL A 181 -5.51 3.33 -8.21
C VAL A 181 -6.30 4.64 -8.22
N LYS A 182 -7.44 4.63 -7.53
CA LYS A 182 -8.30 5.81 -7.37
C LYS A 182 -7.62 6.83 -6.45
N ILE A 183 -7.92 8.11 -6.65
CA ILE A 183 -7.51 9.17 -5.73
C ILE A 183 -8.25 8.95 -4.39
N PRO A 184 -7.54 8.90 -3.25
CA PRO A 184 -8.18 8.68 -1.96
C PRO A 184 -9.06 9.87 -1.56
N LYS A 185 -10.15 9.57 -0.85
CA LYS A 185 -11.09 10.58 -0.34
C LYS A 185 -10.70 11.13 1.04
N GLU A 186 -9.88 10.40 1.77
CA GLU A 186 -9.46 10.71 3.14
C GLU A 186 -7.96 10.36 3.27
N ASP A 187 -7.23 11.00 4.17
CA ASP A 187 -5.86 10.58 4.47
C ASP A 187 -5.90 9.41 5.46
N ARG A 188 -5.15 8.34 5.19
CA ARG A 188 -4.92 7.22 6.11
C ARG A 188 -3.52 7.26 6.73
N TYR A 189 -2.80 8.37 6.54
CA TYR A 189 -1.59 8.63 7.31
C TYR A 189 -1.97 8.81 8.77
N THR A 190 -1.87 7.73 9.53
CA THR A 190 -2.16 7.72 10.96
C THR A 190 -0.90 8.06 11.72
N ASP A 191 -0.14 7.04 12.12
CA ASP A 191 1.04 7.14 12.97
C ASP A 191 2.14 6.23 12.42
N ALA A 192 3.17 6.84 11.82
CA ALA A 192 4.29 6.12 11.24
C ALA A 192 5.14 5.40 12.30
N ASP A 193 5.21 5.93 13.54
CA ASP A 193 5.90 5.28 14.65
C ASP A 193 5.16 4.04 15.10
N GLN A 194 3.83 4.13 15.22
CA GLN A 194 3.01 2.98 15.59
C GLN A 194 3.03 1.90 14.50
N ALA A 195 2.86 2.29 13.23
CA ALA A 195 2.96 1.36 12.11
C ALA A 195 4.31 0.61 12.07
N TYR A 196 5.41 1.31 12.40
CA TYR A 196 6.72 0.66 12.55
C TYR A 196 6.75 -0.35 13.70
N LYS A 197 6.22 0.01 14.88
CA LYS A 197 6.19 -0.88 16.05
C LYS A 197 5.37 -2.14 15.76
N ASP A 198 4.22 -1.98 15.12
CA ASP A 198 3.33 -3.09 14.77
C ASP A 198 3.99 -3.99 13.71
N ALA A 199 4.62 -3.40 12.69
CA ALA A 199 5.34 -4.15 11.66
C ALA A 199 6.59 -4.86 12.23
N ALA A 200 7.32 -4.21 13.14
CA ALA A 200 8.45 -4.81 13.84
C ALA A 200 8.01 -5.98 14.72
N THR A 201 6.89 -5.84 15.44
CA THR A 201 6.29 -6.93 16.23
C THR A 201 5.92 -8.11 15.34
N ALA A 202 5.23 -7.86 14.22
CA ALA A 202 4.88 -8.91 13.26
C ALA A 202 6.12 -9.62 12.68
N ALA A 203 7.19 -8.88 12.39
CA ALA A 203 8.44 -9.43 11.88
C ALA A 203 9.20 -10.23 12.94
N ASP A 204 9.23 -9.76 14.19
CA ASP A 204 9.82 -10.47 15.32
C ASP A 204 9.07 -11.77 15.62
N GLU A 205 7.73 -11.76 15.56
CA GLU A 205 6.93 -12.97 15.68
C GLU A 205 7.22 -13.99 14.56
N ALA A 206 7.37 -13.53 13.31
CA ALA A 206 7.73 -14.41 12.19
C ALA A 206 9.12 -15.03 12.38
N LYS A 207 10.10 -14.23 12.86
CA LYS A 207 11.44 -14.73 13.21
C LYS A 207 11.38 -15.74 14.35
N ALA A 208 10.66 -15.42 15.42
CA ALA A 208 10.51 -16.27 16.59
C ALA A 208 9.83 -17.60 16.25
N HIS A 209 8.83 -17.57 15.36
CA HIS A 209 8.18 -18.76 14.82
C HIS A 209 9.19 -19.66 14.08
N ALA A 210 9.99 -19.08 13.18
CA ALA A 210 11.03 -19.81 12.47
C ALA A 210 12.11 -20.38 13.40
N GLN A 211 12.58 -19.59 14.37
CA GLN A 211 13.54 -20.03 15.40
C GLN A 211 12.98 -21.21 16.18
N THR A 212 11.76 -21.10 16.70
CA THR A 212 11.10 -22.15 17.47
C THR A 212 10.99 -23.44 16.66
N PHE A 213 10.55 -23.34 15.40
CA PHE A 213 10.45 -24.50 14.52
C PHE A 213 11.80 -25.18 14.29
N PHE A 214 12.84 -24.44 13.90
CA PHE A 214 14.13 -25.05 13.58
C PHE A 214 14.90 -25.54 14.82
N HIS A 215 14.77 -24.88 15.96
CA HIS A 215 15.37 -25.37 17.22
C HIS A 215 14.69 -26.65 17.73
N ALA A 216 13.39 -26.82 17.48
CA ALA A 216 12.69 -28.08 17.76
C ALA A 216 13.03 -29.19 16.75
N ASN A 217 13.62 -28.85 15.60
CA ASN A 217 13.95 -29.77 14.50
C ASN A 217 15.43 -29.67 14.13
N GLU A 218 16.32 -30.09 15.05
CA GLU A 218 17.77 -29.93 14.93
C GLU A 218 18.36 -30.49 13.61
N SER A 219 17.83 -31.62 13.12
CA SER A 219 18.26 -32.21 11.85
C SER A 219 18.01 -31.29 10.65
N LEU A 220 16.89 -30.56 10.63
CA LEU A 220 16.57 -29.59 9.59
C LEU A 220 17.42 -28.32 9.73
N LEU A 221 17.67 -27.87 10.97
CA LEU A 221 18.54 -26.71 11.24
C LEU A 221 19.97 -26.94 10.73
N LEU A 222 20.52 -28.15 10.92
CA LEU A 222 21.86 -28.52 10.44
C LEU A 222 21.96 -28.52 8.91
N GLN A 223 20.86 -28.80 8.21
CA GLN A 223 20.79 -28.79 6.75
C GLN A 223 20.69 -27.38 6.15
N LEU A 224 20.34 -26.36 6.94
CA LEU A 224 20.23 -24.99 6.44
C LEU A 224 21.58 -24.47 5.97
N SER A 225 21.56 -23.72 4.87
CA SER A 225 22.73 -22.97 4.39
C SER A 225 23.17 -21.92 5.43
N ARG A 226 24.44 -21.49 5.37
CA ARG A 226 24.93 -20.40 6.22
C ARG A 226 24.10 -19.12 6.08
N ARG A 227 23.64 -18.81 4.85
CA ARG A 227 22.78 -17.64 4.59
C ARG A 227 21.43 -17.77 5.29
N SER A 228 20.81 -18.94 5.22
CA SER A 228 19.51 -19.21 5.85
C SER A 228 19.59 -19.17 7.37
N ARG A 229 20.66 -19.73 7.96
CA ARG A 229 20.86 -19.68 9.42
C ARG A 229 21.03 -18.26 9.96
N ARG A 230 21.69 -17.37 9.21
CA ARG A 230 21.85 -15.96 9.61
C ARG A 230 20.53 -15.21 9.79
N LEU A 231 19.45 -15.65 9.13
CA LEU A 231 18.13 -15.05 9.33
C LEU A 231 17.53 -15.43 10.69
N LEU A 232 18.00 -16.52 11.31
CA LEU A 232 17.60 -16.95 12.65
C LEU A 232 18.46 -16.33 13.77
N GLU A 233 19.63 -15.78 13.44
CA GLU A 233 20.53 -15.06 14.37
C GLU A 233 20.02 -13.64 14.60
#